data_AF-A0A9P6TB13-F1
#
_entry.id   AF-A0A9P6TB13-F1
#
_cell.length_a   1.000
_cell.length_b   1.000
_cell.length_c   1.000
_cell.angle_alpha   90.00
_cell.angle_beta   90.00
_cell.angle_gamma   90.00
#
_symmetry.space_group_name_H-M   'P 1'
#
loop_
_entity.id
_entity.type
_entity.pdbx_description
1 polymer ?
#
loop_
_entity_poly.entity_id
_entity_poly.type
_entity_poly.pdbx_seq_one_letter_code
_entity_poly.pdbx_strand_id
1 'polypeptide(L)'
;MTDRRLREMSKAMDLNWKVDDLQTGAITREEVVELLQHGIAGPEADAGYRSIHQALAIRGIRIRRDTIDPEGVALRHNGKLRHRRFYCSGPNYIWSSDGHDKLQPYGITIYGFIDAWSCRVLRFDVGITNNEPRRVAYHYLQIVKEVGGIPVQTCTDHGSATVEMAGLQICFSRRYGGATVPEVKQAHIFTSSPHNQKIESLWSLIRKRKGHRIHRH
;
A
#
# COMPACT_ATOMS: atom_id res chain seq x y z
N MET A 1 17.67 4.62 29.39
CA MET A 1 17.10 5.69 30.22
C MET A 1 16.14 5.02 31.19
N THR A 2 16.38 5.10 32.50
CA THR A 2 15.59 4.38 33.52
C THR A 2 14.20 4.99 33.68
N ASP A 3 13.19 4.14 33.84
CA ASP A 3 11.76 4.50 33.94
C ASP A 3 11.49 5.63 34.96
N ARG A 4 12.27 5.66 36.05
CA ARG A 4 12.22 6.70 37.08
C ARG A 4 12.48 8.12 36.55
N ARG A 5 13.48 8.29 35.67
CA ARG A 5 13.89 9.61 35.15
C ARG A 5 12.86 10.15 34.15
N LEU A 6 12.20 9.26 33.41
CA LEU A 6 11.09 9.60 32.53
C LEU A 6 9.85 10.05 33.31
N ARG A 7 9.54 9.41 34.44
CA ARG A 7 8.45 9.81 35.33
C ARG A 7 8.68 11.18 35.96
N GLU A 8 9.91 11.47 36.37
CA GLU A 8 10.29 12.78 36.93
C GLU A 8 10.16 13.90 35.89
N MET A 9 10.60 13.66 34.65
CA MET A 9 10.42 14.62 33.54
C MET A 9 8.94 14.83 33.17
N SER A 10 8.13 13.77 33.17
CA SER A 10 6.69 13.86 32.91
C SER A 10 5.96 14.71 33.96
N LYS A 11 6.34 14.57 35.24
CA LYS A 11 5.80 15.42 36.33
C LYS A 11 6.23 16.87 36.20
N ALA A 12 7.48 17.13 35.83
CA ALA A 12 7.99 18.50 35.65
C ALA A 12 7.34 19.24 34.47
N MET A 13 6.83 18.50 33.48
CA MET A 13 6.16 19.04 32.29
C MET A 13 4.62 19.03 32.38
N ASP A 14 4.06 18.68 33.54
CA ASP A 14 2.60 18.53 33.75
C ASP A 14 1.92 17.63 32.70
N LEU A 15 2.66 16.63 32.20
CA LEU A 15 2.19 15.70 31.19
C LEU A 15 1.40 14.58 31.86
N ASN A 16 0.08 14.62 31.70
CA ASN A 16 -0.79 13.52 32.10
C ASN A 16 -0.62 12.33 31.14
N TRP A 17 -0.43 11.14 31.70
CA TRP A 17 -0.47 9.90 30.94
C TRP A 17 -1.85 9.77 30.31
N LYS A 18 -1.91 9.54 28.99
CA LYS A 18 -3.14 9.06 28.36
C LYS A 18 -3.31 7.61 28.78
N VAL A 19 -4.11 7.41 29.82
CA VAL A 19 -4.45 6.10 30.37
C VAL A 19 -5.34 5.38 29.38
N ASP A 20 -5.03 4.10 29.12
CA ASP A 20 -5.84 3.21 28.28
C ASP A 20 -7.21 2.96 28.94
N ASP A 21 -8.27 2.79 28.15
CA ASP A 21 -9.60 2.48 28.69
C ASP A 21 -9.62 1.14 29.46
N LEU A 22 -8.73 0.20 29.12
CA LEU A 22 -8.48 -1.02 29.92
C LEU A 22 -7.81 -0.70 31.27
N GLN A 23 -6.94 0.31 31.32
CA GLN A 23 -6.24 0.71 32.54
C GLN A 23 -7.11 1.56 33.46
N THR A 24 -8.10 2.27 32.90
CA THR A 24 -9.11 3.01 33.67
C THR A 24 -10.28 2.13 34.11
N GLY A 25 -10.40 0.90 33.59
CA GLY A 25 -11.54 0.01 33.82
C GLY A 25 -12.81 0.45 33.11
N ALA A 26 -12.71 1.41 32.17
CA ALA A 26 -13.82 1.85 31.34
C ALA A 26 -14.27 0.78 30.33
N ILE A 27 -13.39 -0.20 30.05
CA ILE A 27 -13.72 -1.40 29.29
C ILE A 27 -12.94 -2.60 29.84
N THR A 28 -13.57 -3.76 29.88
CA THR A 28 -12.95 -5.02 30.30
C THR A 28 -12.29 -5.75 29.13
N ARG A 29 -11.39 -6.69 29.43
CA ARG A 29 -10.68 -7.44 28.39
C ARG A 29 -11.62 -8.35 27.63
N GLU A 30 -12.61 -8.87 28.32
CA GLU A 30 -13.67 -9.73 27.81
C GLU A 30 -14.56 -8.96 26.83
N GLU A 31 -14.99 -7.74 27.16
CA GLU A 31 -15.75 -6.86 26.26
C GLU A 31 -14.95 -6.48 25.01
N VAL A 32 -13.63 -6.28 25.14
CA VAL A 32 -12.77 -6.06 23.97
C VAL A 32 -12.74 -7.28 23.07
N VAL A 33 -12.59 -8.49 23.63
CA VAL A 33 -12.61 -9.74 22.84
C VAL A 33 -13.97 -9.95 22.18
N GLU A 34 -15.06 -9.65 22.89
CA GLU A 34 -16.41 -9.72 22.35
C GLU A 34 -16.62 -8.70 21.21
N LEU A 35 -16.13 -7.47 21.35
CA LEU A 35 -16.13 -6.46 20.28
C LEU A 35 -15.27 -6.86 19.08
N LEU A 36 -14.19 -7.61 19.30
CA LEU A 36 -13.36 -8.15 18.22
C LEU A 36 -14.06 -9.30 17.49
N GLN A 37 -14.77 -10.16 18.23
CA GLN A 37 -15.46 -11.34 17.71
C GLN A 37 -16.81 -11.01 17.06
N HIS A 38 -17.57 -10.06 17.62
CA HIS A 38 -18.93 -9.70 17.20
C HIS A 38 -19.03 -8.29 16.59
N GLY A 39 -18.14 -7.37 16.96
CA GLY A 39 -18.22 -5.95 16.60
C GLY A 39 -17.54 -5.55 15.29
N ILE A 40 -16.87 -6.49 14.60
CA ILE A 40 -16.31 -6.30 13.27
C ILE A 40 -17.16 -7.07 12.24
N ALA A 41 -18.48 -6.97 12.33
CA ALA A 41 -19.36 -7.39 11.25
C ALA A 41 -19.35 -6.29 10.15
N GLY A 42 -18.39 -6.39 9.22
CA GLY A 42 -18.22 -5.45 8.11
C GLY A 42 -16.92 -5.73 7.33
N PRO A 43 -16.61 -4.98 6.26
CA PRO A 43 -15.40 -5.15 5.42
C PRO A 43 -14.06 -4.97 6.17
N GLU A 44 -14.13 -4.72 7.48
CA GLU A 44 -13.02 -4.59 8.41
C GLU A 44 -12.61 -5.93 9.05
N ALA A 45 -13.41 -6.99 8.91
CA ALA A 45 -13.12 -8.34 9.44
C ALA A 45 -11.85 -8.94 8.82
N ASP A 46 -11.62 -8.65 7.53
CA ASP A 46 -10.42 -9.05 6.78
C ASP A 46 -9.28 -8.02 6.86
N ALA A 47 -9.50 -6.90 7.56
CA ALA A 47 -8.55 -5.81 7.61
C ALA A 47 -7.73 -5.88 8.91
N GLY A 48 -6.47 -6.29 8.80
CA GLY A 48 -5.59 -6.55 9.95
C GLY A 48 -5.54 -5.44 11.02
N TYR A 49 -5.03 -5.78 12.21
CA TYR A 49 -5.11 -5.06 13.52
C TYR A 49 -5.16 -3.52 13.55
N ARG A 50 -4.63 -2.81 12.54
CA ARG A 50 -4.74 -1.34 12.43
C ARG A 50 -6.17 -0.89 12.20
N SER A 51 -6.92 -1.60 11.36
CA SER A 51 -8.32 -1.27 11.08
C SER A 51 -9.16 -1.50 12.32
N ILE A 52 -8.90 -2.61 13.02
CA ILE A 52 -9.48 -2.93 14.33
C ILE A 52 -9.24 -1.81 15.35
N HIS A 53 -7.98 -1.41 15.54
CA HIS A 53 -7.63 -0.32 16.45
C HIS A 53 -8.30 1.00 16.04
N GLN A 54 -8.48 1.24 14.74
CA GLN A 54 -9.13 2.44 14.24
C GLN A 54 -10.65 2.41 14.47
N ALA A 55 -11.30 1.26 14.26
CA ALA A 55 -12.71 1.05 14.54
C ALA A 55 -13.04 1.26 16.03
N LEU A 56 -12.20 0.72 16.92
CA LEU A 56 -12.30 0.97 18.36
C LEU A 56 -12.17 2.45 18.69
N ALA A 57 -11.18 3.14 18.10
CA ALA A 57 -10.98 4.57 18.32
C ALA A 57 -12.16 5.42 17.83
N ILE A 58 -12.80 5.05 16.71
CA ILE A 58 -14.01 5.71 16.20
C ILE A 58 -15.18 5.54 17.17
N ARG A 59 -15.29 4.36 17.80
CA ARG A 59 -16.29 4.06 18.84
C ARG A 59 -15.96 4.69 20.21
N GLY A 60 -14.91 5.51 20.28
CA GLY A 60 -14.48 6.18 21.50
C GLY A 60 -13.59 5.33 22.41
N ILE A 61 -13.32 4.08 22.04
CA ILE A 61 -12.54 3.13 22.82
C ILE A 61 -11.05 3.31 22.49
N ARG A 62 -10.25 3.67 23.49
CA ARG A 62 -8.83 3.97 23.40
C ARG A 62 -7.99 2.88 24.05
N ILE A 63 -7.60 1.90 23.25
CA ILE A 63 -6.75 0.79 23.67
C ILE A 63 -5.38 0.87 23.00
N ARG A 64 -4.31 0.53 23.73
CA ARG A 64 -2.96 0.49 23.19
C ARG A 64 -2.78 -0.66 22.19
N ARG A 65 -2.01 -0.40 21.14
CA ARG A 65 -1.77 -1.34 20.02
C ARG A 65 -1.07 -2.63 20.43
N ASP A 66 -0.18 -2.56 21.41
CA ASP A 66 0.54 -3.70 21.99
C ASP A 66 -0.40 -4.67 22.70
N THR A 67 -1.56 -4.20 23.14
CA THR A 67 -2.54 -4.99 23.88
C THR A 67 -3.43 -5.80 22.94
N ILE A 68 -3.59 -5.34 21.69
CA ILE A 68 -4.36 -6.00 20.63
C ILE A 68 -3.47 -6.94 19.79
N ASP A 69 -2.24 -6.54 19.48
CA ASP A 69 -1.29 -7.31 18.66
C ASP A 69 0.15 -7.22 19.22
N PRO A 70 0.42 -7.92 20.34
CA PRO A 70 1.74 -7.88 20.99
C PRO A 70 2.83 -8.46 20.09
N GLU A 71 2.53 -9.51 19.34
CA GLU A 71 3.47 -10.19 18.45
C GLU A 71 3.87 -9.31 17.27
N GLY A 72 2.90 -8.71 16.57
CA GLY A 72 3.20 -7.82 15.45
C GLY A 72 3.85 -6.51 15.89
N VAL A 73 3.60 -6.02 17.11
CA VAL A 73 4.35 -4.89 17.69
C VAL A 73 5.80 -5.28 18.00
N ALA A 74 6.03 -6.45 18.58
CA ALA A 74 7.38 -6.97 18.84
C ALA A 74 8.18 -7.17 17.53
N LEU A 75 7.55 -7.70 16.49
CA LEU A 75 8.16 -7.85 15.16
C LEU A 75 8.56 -6.50 14.54
N ARG A 76 7.76 -5.44 14.75
CA ARG A 76 8.06 -4.07 14.30
C ARG A 76 9.17 -3.42 15.12
N HIS A 77 9.21 -3.67 16.42
CA HIS A 77 10.26 -3.14 17.31
C HIS A 77 11.64 -3.73 16.97
N ASN A 78 11.69 -4.98 16.49
CA ASN A 78 12.93 -5.66 16.11
C ASN A 78 13.60 -5.16 14.81
N GLY A 79 13.14 -4.04 14.23
CA GLY A 79 13.90 -3.30 13.21
C GLY A 79 14.20 -4.04 11.90
N LYS A 80 13.54 -5.18 11.61
CA LYS A 80 13.77 -6.00 10.39
C LYS A 80 13.24 -5.36 9.10
N LEU A 81 12.91 -4.08 9.08
CA LEU A 81 12.61 -3.36 7.84
C LEU A 81 13.93 -3.02 7.13
N ARG A 82 14.55 -4.03 6.48
CA ARG A 82 15.65 -3.78 5.54
C ARG A 82 15.07 -2.96 4.39
N HIS A 83 15.49 -1.71 4.28
CA HIS A 83 15.15 -0.86 3.14
C HIS A 83 15.71 -1.53 1.87
N ARG A 84 14.83 -2.08 1.04
CA ARG A 84 15.22 -2.73 -0.21
C ARG A 84 15.69 -1.63 -1.16
N ARG A 85 16.90 -1.76 -1.72
CA ARG A 85 17.40 -0.84 -2.74
C ARG A 85 16.77 -1.22 -4.07
N PHE A 86 15.94 -0.33 -4.62
CA PHE A 86 15.40 -0.45 -5.97
C PHE A 86 16.31 0.32 -6.93
N TYR A 87 16.84 -0.34 -7.96
CA TYR A 87 17.70 0.27 -8.97
C TYR A 87 16.95 0.43 -10.29
N CYS A 88 17.08 1.59 -10.92
CA CYS A 88 16.45 1.91 -12.20
C CYS A 88 17.36 2.89 -12.96
N SER A 89 17.68 2.58 -14.21
CA SER A 89 18.76 3.26 -14.94
C SER A 89 18.39 4.67 -15.45
N GLY A 90 17.12 5.08 -15.37
CA GLY A 90 16.68 6.41 -15.80
C GLY A 90 15.16 6.51 -16.00
N PRO A 91 14.66 7.70 -16.39
CA PRO A 91 13.26 7.88 -16.79
C PRO A 91 12.88 6.93 -17.92
N ASN A 92 11.62 6.46 -17.91
CA ASN A 92 11.08 5.51 -18.88
C ASN A 92 11.84 4.17 -18.98
N TYR A 93 12.71 3.88 -18.01
CA TYR A 93 13.40 2.60 -17.98
C TYR A 93 12.46 1.49 -17.50
N ILE A 94 11.80 1.67 -16.36
CA ILE A 94 10.77 0.75 -15.85
C ILE A 94 9.48 1.50 -15.62
N TRP A 95 8.41 1.07 -16.27
CA TRP A 95 7.05 1.43 -15.88
C TRP A 95 6.46 0.34 -14.98
N SER A 96 6.04 0.72 -13.78
CA SER A 96 5.47 -0.17 -12.77
C SER A 96 3.96 0.04 -12.72
N SER A 97 3.19 -1.05 -12.73
CA SER A 97 1.73 -1.00 -12.65
C SER A 97 1.14 -2.02 -11.68
N ASP A 98 0.00 -1.66 -11.09
CA ASP A 98 -0.64 -2.42 -10.02
C ASP A 98 -2.08 -1.93 -9.76
N GLY A 99 -2.92 -2.85 -9.27
CA GLY A 99 -4.29 -2.59 -8.86
C GLY A 99 -4.39 -2.29 -7.36
N HIS A 100 -5.31 -1.41 -6.98
CA HIS A 100 -5.55 -1.05 -5.59
C HIS A 100 -7.03 -1.19 -5.21
N ASP A 101 -7.31 -2.23 -4.42
CA ASP A 101 -8.66 -2.72 -4.15
C ASP A 101 -9.30 -2.21 -2.86
N LYS A 102 -8.69 -1.25 -2.16
CA LYS A 102 -9.26 -0.77 -0.89
C LYS A 102 -10.64 -0.13 -1.02
N LEU A 103 -11.01 0.31 -2.22
CA LEU A 103 -12.34 0.88 -2.48
C LEU A 103 -13.28 -0.12 -3.17
N GLN A 104 -12.84 -1.36 -3.37
CA GLN A 104 -13.64 -2.43 -3.97
C GLN A 104 -14.95 -2.69 -3.22
N PRO A 105 -15.04 -2.59 -1.87
CA PRO A 105 -16.32 -2.68 -1.16
C PRO A 105 -17.35 -1.61 -1.56
N TYR A 106 -16.89 -0.51 -2.15
CA TYR A 106 -17.74 0.57 -2.68
C TYR A 106 -17.93 0.47 -4.20
N GLY A 107 -17.52 -0.64 -4.82
CA GLY A 107 -17.58 -0.84 -6.27
C GLY A 107 -16.55 -0.03 -7.05
N ILE A 108 -15.48 0.44 -6.41
CA ILE A 108 -14.45 1.27 -7.02
C ILE A 108 -13.10 0.56 -6.95
N THR A 109 -12.51 0.24 -8.10
CA THR A 109 -11.14 -0.22 -8.21
C THR A 109 -10.28 0.87 -8.84
N ILE A 110 -9.01 0.95 -8.45
CA ILE A 110 -8.05 1.88 -9.05
C ILE A 110 -6.89 1.08 -9.60
N TYR A 111 -6.50 1.32 -10.85
CA TYR A 111 -5.29 0.77 -11.43
C TYR A 111 -4.30 1.89 -11.71
N GLY A 112 -3.07 1.74 -11.22
CA GLY A 112 -2.04 2.76 -11.32
C GLY A 112 -0.91 2.37 -12.26
N PHE A 113 -0.36 3.35 -12.96
CA PHE A 113 0.88 3.24 -13.74
C PHE A 113 1.83 4.35 -13.33
N ILE A 114 3.09 4.01 -13.05
CA ILE A 114 4.13 4.97 -12.70
C ILE A 114 5.44 4.71 -13.44
N ASP A 115 6.21 5.77 -13.60
CA ASP A 115 7.64 5.66 -13.91
C ASP A 115 8.43 5.39 -12.63
N ALA A 116 9.14 4.26 -12.59
CA ALA A 116 9.80 3.77 -11.37
C ALA A 116 11.02 4.62 -10.95
N TRP A 117 11.64 5.35 -11.89
CA TRP A 117 12.78 6.22 -11.63
C TRP A 117 12.35 7.55 -11.00
N SER A 118 11.45 8.27 -11.68
CA SER A 118 10.94 9.58 -11.22
C SER A 118 9.81 9.49 -10.19
N CYS A 119 9.21 8.31 -10.01
CA CYS A 119 7.96 8.12 -9.27
C CYS A 119 6.79 8.97 -9.84
N ARG A 120 6.88 9.44 -11.08
CA ARG A 120 5.81 10.18 -11.75
C ARG A 120 4.65 9.24 -12.04
N VAL A 121 3.44 9.66 -11.69
CA VAL A 121 2.21 8.98 -12.12
C VAL A 121 2.03 9.21 -13.62
N LEU A 122 1.97 8.12 -14.37
CA LEU A 122 1.67 8.13 -15.80
C LEU A 122 0.16 8.16 -16.02
N ARG A 123 -0.57 7.32 -15.27
CA ARG A 123 -2.02 7.25 -15.34
C ARG A 123 -2.61 6.59 -14.09
N PHE A 124 -3.80 7.05 -13.71
CA PHE A 124 -4.74 6.27 -12.92
C PHE A 124 -5.94 5.93 -13.79
N ASP A 125 -6.38 4.70 -13.65
CA ASP A 125 -7.65 4.24 -14.18
C ASP A 125 -8.57 3.88 -13.01
N VAL A 126 -9.82 4.31 -13.08
CA VAL A 126 -10.83 4.10 -12.03
C VAL A 126 -11.99 3.34 -12.63
N GLY A 127 -12.34 2.21 -12.02
CA GLY A 127 -13.30 1.27 -12.58
C GLY A 127 -14.12 0.53 -11.54
N ILE A 128 -14.89 -0.42 -12.03
CA ILE A 128 -15.66 -1.37 -11.20
C ILE A 128 -14.84 -2.64 -10.97
N THR A 129 -13.96 -2.98 -11.92
CA THR A 129 -13.04 -4.11 -11.85
C THR A 129 -11.67 -3.69 -12.37
N ASN A 130 -10.61 -4.17 -11.70
CA ASN A 130 -9.22 -4.05 -12.12
C ASN A 130 -8.67 -5.37 -12.70
N ASN A 131 -9.50 -6.41 -12.81
CA ASN A 131 -9.09 -7.75 -13.23
C ASN A 131 -9.34 -8.05 -14.72
N GLU A 132 -9.56 -7.02 -15.54
CA GLU A 132 -9.82 -7.16 -16.97
C GLU A 132 -8.54 -6.90 -17.80
N PRO A 133 -7.97 -7.92 -18.47
CA PRO A 133 -6.70 -7.78 -19.19
C PRO A 133 -6.71 -6.72 -20.30
N ARG A 134 -7.82 -6.68 -21.06
CA ARG A 134 -8.02 -5.72 -22.16
C ARG A 134 -8.00 -4.28 -21.69
N ARG A 135 -8.51 -4.02 -20.49
CA ARG A 135 -8.55 -2.70 -19.89
C ARG A 135 -7.15 -2.22 -19.52
N VAL A 136 -6.37 -3.07 -18.85
CA VAL A 136 -4.96 -2.78 -18.51
C VAL A 136 -4.15 -2.54 -19.79
N ALA A 137 -4.31 -3.40 -20.80
CA ALA A 137 -3.67 -3.25 -22.10
C ALA A 137 -4.07 -1.94 -22.80
N TYR A 138 -5.36 -1.58 -22.79
CA TYR A 138 -5.85 -0.32 -23.35
C TYR A 138 -5.19 0.89 -22.68
N HIS A 139 -5.16 0.93 -21.35
CA HIS A 139 -4.52 2.04 -20.63
C HIS A 139 -3.02 2.12 -20.90
N TYR A 140 -2.34 0.97 -20.98
CA TYR A 140 -0.95 0.92 -21.40
C TYR A 140 -0.75 1.57 -22.78
N LEU A 141 -1.57 1.21 -23.78
CA LEU A 141 -1.49 1.80 -25.12
C LEU A 141 -1.78 3.32 -25.12
N GLN A 142 -2.72 3.78 -24.31
CA GLN A 142 -2.97 5.22 -24.15
C GLN A 142 -1.73 5.93 -23.59
N ILE A 143 -1.09 5.37 -22.57
CA ILE A 143 0.14 5.94 -21.99
C ILE A 143 1.26 5.98 -23.03
N VAL A 144 1.46 4.90 -23.80
CA VAL A 144 2.47 4.86 -24.88
C VAL A 144 2.22 5.98 -25.90
N LYS A 145 0.95 6.19 -26.29
CA LYS A 145 0.57 7.26 -27.21
C LYS A 145 0.81 8.66 -26.62
N GLU A 146 0.47 8.87 -25.35
CA GLU A 146 0.61 10.16 -24.66
C GLU A 146 2.06 10.54 -24.37
N VAL A 147 2.88 9.56 -23.98
CA VAL A 147 4.32 9.74 -23.73
C VAL A 147 5.10 9.82 -25.05
N GLY A 148 4.56 9.25 -26.13
CA GLY A 148 5.22 9.20 -27.44
C GLY A 148 6.32 8.13 -27.54
N GLY A 149 6.25 7.10 -26.69
CA GLY A 149 7.25 6.05 -26.62
C GLY A 149 6.89 4.92 -25.66
N ILE A 150 7.67 3.84 -25.69
CA ILE A 150 7.54 2.68 -24.81
C ILE A 150 8.65 2.69 -23.75
N PRO A 151 8.43 2.08 -22.58
CA PRO A 151 9.50 1.90 -21.63
C PRO A 151 10.46 0.80 -22.10
N VAL A 152 11.67 0.76 -21.52
CA VAL A 152 12.58 -0.39 -21.72
C VAL A 152 11.95 -1.65 -21.12
N GLN A 153 11.37 -1.52 -19.93
CA GLN A 153 10.73 -2.61 -19.20
C GLN A 153 9.39 -2.19 -18.59
N THR A 154 8.48 -3.14 -18.49
CA THR A 154 7.30 -3.02 -17.64
C THR A 154 7.40 -4.00 -16.47
N CYS A 155 6.85 -3.63 -15.32
CA CYS A 155 6.88 -4.43 -14.10
C CYS A 155 5.48 -4.48 -13.47
N THR A 156 4.97 -5.69 -13.24
CA THR A 156 3.68 -5.88 -12.57
C THR A 156 3.70 -7.03 -11.59
N ASP A 157 2.65 -7.10 -10.79
CA ASP A 157 2.34 -8.31 -10.04
C ASP A 157 1.94 -9.46 -10.97
N HIS A 158 2.05 -10.68 -10.48
CA HIS A 158 1.58 -11.86 -11.20
C HIS A 158 0.05 -11.86 -11.20
N GLY A 159 -0.55 -11.50 -12.34
CA GLY A 159 -2.00 -11.49 -12.50
C GLY A 159 -2.42 -11.76 -13.94
N SER A 160 -3.55 -12.42 -14.13
CA SER A 160 -4.14 -12.62 -15.47
C SER A 160 -4.45 -11.28 -16.16
N ALA A 161 -4.78 -10.25 -15.37
CA ALA A 161 -5.07 -8.89 -15.83
C ALA A 161 -3.89 -8.18 -16.51
N THR A 162 -2.65 -8.65 -16.35
CA THR A 162 -1.45 -7.97 -16.90
C THR A 162 -0.84 -8.70 -18.09
N VAL A 163 -1.37 -9.89 -18.43
CA VAL A 163 -0.82 -10.75 -19.49
C VAL A 163 -0.88 -10.08 -20.87
N GLU A 164 -1.99 -9.43 -21.22
CA GLU A 164 -2.10 -8.74 -22.51
C GLU A 164 -1.12 -7.57 -22.61
N MET A 165 -0.96 -6.79 -21.54
CA MET A 165 0.02 -5.71 -21.47
C MET A 165 1.46 -6.23 -21.63
N ALA A 166 1.78 -7.33 -20.94
CA ALA A 166 3.09 -7.98 -21.06
C ALA A 166 3.38 -8.39 -22.51
N GLY A 167 2.39 -9.00 -23.19
CA GLY A 167 2.48 -9.35 -24.61
C GLY A 167 2.70 -8.13 -25.51
N LEU A 168 1.96 -7.03 -25.27
CA LEU A 168 2.14 -5.78 -26.02
C LEU A 168 3.55 -5.21 -25.84
N GLN A 169 4.06 -5.16 -24.60
CA GLN A 169 5.40 -4.68 -24.32
C GLN A 169 6.46 -5.52 -25.06
N ILE A 170 6.39 -6.85 -24.96
CA ILE A 170 7.29 -7.76 -25.67
C ILE A 170 7.27 -7.51 -27.18
N CYS A 171 6.08 -7.40 -27.76
CA CYS A 171 5.91 -7.12 -29.19
C CYS A 171 6.48 -5.75 -29.60
N PHE A 172 6.24 -4.71 -28.80
CA PHE A 172 6.72 -3.37 -29.08
C PHE A 172 8.23 -3.23 -28.90
N SER A 173 8.82 -3.83 -27.86
CA SER A 173 10.27 -3.84 -27.67
C SER A 173 10.98 -4.52 -28.85
N ARG A 174 10.42 -5.63 -29.37
CA ARG A 174 10.96 -6.32 -30.55
C ARG A 174 10.84 -5.49 -31.83
N ARG A 175 9.70 -4.83 -32.05
CA ARG A 175 9.39 -4.15 -33.32
C ARG A 175 9.90 -2.72 -33.40
N TYR A 176 9.93 -2.01 -32.27
CA TYR A 176 10.19 -0.57 -32.20
C TYR A 176 11.32 -0.21 -31.21
N GLY A 177 11.62 -1.08 -30.24
CA GLY A 177 12.62 -0.79 -29.19
C GLY A 177 14.05 -1.13 -29.56
N GLY A 178 14.31 -1.73 -30.73
CA GLY A 178 15.65 -2.16 -31.14
C GLY A 178 16.26 -3.27 -30.28
N ALA A 179 15.45 -3.93 -29.45
CA ALA A 179 15.90 -4.94 -28.49
C ALA A 179 16.29 -6.25 -29.20
N THR A 180 17.40 -6.83 -28.78
CA THR A 180 17.83 -8.18 -29.16
C THR A 180 16.86 -9.24 -28.61
N VAL A 181 16.86 -10.45 -29.19
CA VAL A 181 15.97 -11.55 -28.77
C VAL A 181 16.05 -11.85 -27.26
N PRO A 182 17.24 -11.84 -26.61
CA PRO A 182 17.33 -12.00 -25.16
C PRO A 182 16.70 -10.85 -24.36
N GLU A 183 16.85 -9.61 -24.81
CA GLU A 183 16.31 -8.41 -24.15
C GLU A 183 14.78 -8.35 -24.22
N VAL A 184 14.19 -8.82 -25.34
CA VAL A 184 12.74 -8.93 -25.49
C VAL A 184 12.13 -9.86 -24.42
N LYS A 185 12.82 -10.92 -24.00
CA LYS A 185 12.36 -11.80 -22.91
C LYS A 185 12.36 -11.10 -21.54
N GLN A 186 13.10 -10.01 -21.41
CA GLN A 186 13.21 -9.21 -20.18
C GLN A 186 12.43 -7.89 -20.30
N ALA A 187 11.69 -7.68 -21.38
CA ALA A 187 10.90 -6.46 -21.61
C ALA A 187 9.71 -6.34 -20.64
N HIS A 188 9.24 -7.46 -20.08
CA HIS A 188 8.25 -7.47 -19.01
C HIS A 188 8.74 -8.32 -17.84
N ILE A 189 8.59 -7.80 -16.63
CA ILE A 189 8.98 -8.47 -15.39
C ILE A 189 7.73 -8.69 -14.55
N PHE A 190 7.36 -9.95 -14.40
CA PHE A 190 6.43 -10.33 -13.35
C PHE A 190 7.17 -10.39 -12.02
N THR A 191 6.67 -9.65 -11.04
CA THR A 191 7.21 -9.59 -9.68
C THR A 191 6.15 -10.04 -8.68
N SER A 192 6.54 -10.37 -7.45
CA SER A 192 5.55 -10.46 -6.37
C SER A 192 5.27 -9.07 -5.81
N SER A 193 4.07 -8.83 -5.26
CA SER A 193 3.67 -7.54 -4.64
C SER A 193 4.78 -6.88 -3.80
N PRO A 194 5.53 -7.59 -2.92
CA PRO A 194 6.61 -6.96 -2.15
C PRO A 194 7.81 -6.44 -2.97
N HIS A 195 7.92 -6.84 -4.23
CA HIS A 195 8.96 -6.41 -5.17
C HIS A 195 8.49 -5.28 -6.09
N ASN A 196 7.18 -5.04 -6.22
CA ASN A 196 6.60 -3.89 -6.91
C ASN A 196 6.65 -2.61 -6.04
N GLN A 197 7.82 -2.34 -5.47
CA GLN A 197 8.00 -1.43 -4.34
C GLN A 197 7.62 0.02 -4.64
N LYS A 198 7.76 0.46 -5.89
CA LYS A 198 7.56 1.86 -6.27
C LYS A 198 6.08 2.23 -6.28
N ILE A 199 5.24 1.39 -6.85
CA ILE A 199 3.79 1.63 -6.86
C ILE A 199 3.18 1.37 -5.49
N GLU A 200 3.69 0.39 -4.74
CA GLU A 200 3.28 0.18 -3.34
C GLU A 200 3.67 1.35 -2.42
N SER A 201 4.81 1.99 -2.70
CA SER A 201 5.21 3.24 -2.03
C SER A 201 4.25 4.38 -2.37
N LEU A 202 3.85 4.53 -3.64
CA LEU A 202 2.83 5.49 -4.05
C LEU A 202 1.50 5.24 -3.33
N TRP A 203 1.01 4.00 -3.30
CA TRP A 203 -0.21 3.64 -2.57
C TRP A 203 -0.10 3.99 -1.09
N SER A 204 1.06 3.72 -0.49
CA SER A 204 1.34 4.07 0.90
C SER A 204 1.33 5.59 1.14
N LEU A 205 1.86 6.38 0.20
CA LEU A 205 1.83 7.85 0.28
C LEU A 205 0.40 8.39 0.19
N ILE A 206 -0.39 7.91 -0.77
CA ILE A 206 -1.80 8.30 -0.96
C ILE A 206 -2.61 8.03 0.32
N ARG A 207 -2.38 6.87 0.95
CA ARG A 207 -3.03 6.52 2.23
C ARG A 207 -2.65 7.47 3.37
N LYS A 208 -1.36 7.75 3.54
CA LYS A 208 -0.88 8.61 4.64
C LYS A 208 -1.42 10.04 4.55
N ARG A 209 -1.58 10.58 3.35
CA ARG A 209 -2.09 11.94 3.15
C ARG A 209 -3.56 12.11 3.52
N LYS A 210 -4.39 11.05 3.44
CA LYS A 210 -5.81 11.12 3.84
C LYS A 210 -6.04 11.17 5.36
N GLY A 211 -5.07 10.73 6.17
CA GLY A 211 -5.19 10.71 7.64
C GLY A 211 -4.93 12.04 8.36
N HIS A 212 -4.55 13.12 7.66
CA HIS A 212 -4.09 14.37 8.28
C HIS A 212 -5.02 15.58 8.09
N ARG A 213 -6.24 15.40 7.55
CA ARG A 213 -7.05 16.55 7.09
C ARG A 213 -8.55 16.47 7.38
N ILE A 214 -8.94 15.84 8.49
CA ILE A 214 -10.35 15.82 8.93
C ILE A 214 -10.50 16.38 10.35
N HIS A 215 -9.83 17.49 10.66
CA HIS A 215 -10.15 18.34 11.82
C HIS A 215 -9.70 19.76 11.51
N ARG A 216 -10.55 20.53 10.82
CA ARG A 216 -10.61 21.99 10.80
C ARG A 216 -11.65 22.40 9.77
N HIS A 217 -12.90 22.48 10.20
CA HIS A 217 -13.86 23.52 9.88
C HIS A 217 -14.78 23.66 11.08
#